data_AF-N8RS06-F1
#
_entry.id   AF-N8RS06-F1
#
_cell.length_a   1.000
_cell.length_b   1.000
_cell.length_c   1.000
_cell.angle_alpha   90.00
_cell.angle_beta   90.00
_cell.angle_gamma   90.00
#
_symmetry.space_group_name_H-M   'P 1'
#
loop_
_entity.id
_entity.type
_entity.pdbx_description
1 polymer ?
#
loop_
_entity_poly.entity_id
_entity_poly.type
_entity_poly.pdbx_seq_one_letter_code
_entity_poly.pdbx_strand_id
1 'polypeptide(L)'
;MLDQLALEVNFVWNYVNDLCFKHLQRKQQFFSAYDIAKYTKGTSKECNLHSQTIQAVTEELVTRRKQFKKAKLKWRVSNKKSARRSLGWIPFKKVAIKYADGYVQYGKHQFKLWDSYGLSKYNVKTGSFVEDSRGRWYVCLVVEAPKIEKTTSTTAIGIDLGLKDLATCSDGVKLKAPKIYRQYEQKLG
;
A
#
# COMPACT_ATOMS: atom_id res chain seq x y z
N MET A 1 -18.60 -5.31 5.96
CA MET A 1 -18.33 -3.87 5.74
C MET A 1 -17.08 -3.62 4.93
N LEU A 2 -15.88 -4.01 5.39
CA LEU A 2 -14.63 -3.83 4.63
C LEU A 2 -14.70 -4.48 3.25
N ASP A 3 -15.33 -5.66 3.14
CA ASP A 3 -15.64 -6.28 1.85
C ASP A 3 -16.38 -5.35 0.90
N GLN A 4 -17.44 -4.66 1.36
CA GLN A 4 -18.20 -3.74 0.52
C GLN A 4 -17.33 -2.55 0.09
N LEU A 5 -16.61 -1.94 1.04
CA LEU A 5 -15.71 -0.82 0.73
C LEU A 5 -14.64 -1.23 -0.29
N ALA A 6 -14.12 -2.45 -0.24
CA ALA A 6 -13.17 -2.95 -1.22
C ALA A 6 -13.80 -3.21 -2.60
N LEU A 7 -15.07 -3.65 -2.66
CA LEU A 7 -15.82 -3.74 -3.92
C LEU A 7 -15.96 -2.36 -4.56
N GLU A 8 -16.28 -1.34 -3.77
CA GLU A 8 -16.39 0.05 -4.23
C GLU A 8 -15.03 0.60 -4.69
N VAL A 9 -13.95 0.32 -3.95
CA VAL A 9 -12.59 0.68 -4.38
C VAL A 9 -12.22 0.00 -5.70
N ASN A 10 -12.58 -1.28 -5.89
CA ASN A 10 -12.38 -1.96 -7.17
C ASN A 10 -13.15 -1.29 -8.30
N PHE A 11 -14.39 -0.88 -8.02
CA PHE A 11 -15.23 -0.18 -8.99
C PHE A 11 -14.59 1.15 -9.41
N VAL A 12 -14.16 1.97 -8.45
CA VAL A 12 -13.45 3.23 -8.71
C VAL A 12 -12.16 2.98 -9.50
N TRP A 13 -11.34 2.00 -9.10
CA TRP A 13 -10.11 1.65 -9.82
C TRP A 13 -10.40 1.28 -11.28
N ASN A 14 -11.38 0.41 -11.50
CA ASN A 14 -11.76 -0.09 -12.81
C ASN A 14 -12.30 1.04 -13.70
N TYR A 15 -13.17 1.90 -13.16
CA TYR A 15 -13.68 3.08 -13.85
C TYR A 15 -12.55 4.02 -14.29
N VAL A 16 -11.67 4.39 -13.37
CA VAL A 16 -10.56 5.31 -13.66
C VAL A 16 -9.59 4.70 -14.66
N ASN A 17 -9.26 3.41 -14.53
CA ASN A 17 -8.39 2.70 -15.47
C ASN A 17 -8.96 2.70 -16.89
N ASP A 18 -10.27 2.49 -17.02
CA ASP A 18 -10.96 2.52 -18.31
C ASP A 18 -11.02 3.94 -18.89
N LEU A 19 -11.39 4.93 -18.07
CA LEU A 19 -11.44 6.34 -18.42
C LEU A 19 -10.08 6.83 -18.96
N CYS A 20 -8.99 6.54 -18.23
CA CYS A 20 -7.64 6.89 -18.65
C CYS A 20 -7.27 6.23 -19.98
N PHE A 21 -7.63 4.96 -20.17
CA PHE A 21 -7.31 4.24 -21.40
C PHE A 21 -8.08 4.78 -22.60
N LYS A 22 -9.38 5.07 -22.44
CA LYS A 22 -10.20 5.70 -23.49
C LYS A 22 -9.69 7.10 -23.85
N HIS A 23 -9.25 7.88 -22.85
CA HIS A 23 -8.66 9.19 -23.10
C HIS A 23 -7.35 9.07 -23.90
N LEU A 24 -6.47 8.13 -23.52
CA LEU A 24 -5.24 7.85 -24.26
C LEU A 24 -5.52 7.48 -25.71
N GLN A 25 -6.47 6.59 -25.98
CA GLN A 25 -6.81 6.19 -27.35
C GLN A 25 -7.26 7.39 -28.21
N ARG A 26 -8.00 8.34 -27.63
CA ARG A 26 -8.56 9.49 -28.36
C ARG A 26 -7.60 10.67 -28.52
N LYS A 27 -6.78 10.93 -27.49
CA LYS A 27 -5.97 12.15 -27.40
C LYS A 27 -4.46 11.87 -27.45
N GLN A 28 -4.05 10.61 -27.40
CA GLN A 28 -2.65 10.19 -27.31
C GLN A 28 -1.91 10.86 -26.13
N GLN A 29 -2.67 11.22 -25.09
CA GLN A 29 -2.19 11.87 -23.89
C GLN A 29 -2.61 11.07 -22.67
N PHE A 30 -1.78 11.11 -21.63
CA PHE A 30 -2.07 10.45 -20.37
C PHE A 30 -2.64 11.43 -19.36
N PHE A 31 -3.69 11.01 -18.65
CA PHE A 31 -4.15 11.75 -17.49
C PHE A 31 -3.12 11.78 -16.35
N SER A 32 -3.04 12.95 -15.71
CA SER A 32 -2.52 13.10 -14.36
C SER A 32 -3.60 12.77 -13.32
N ALA A 33 -3.21 12.63 -12.05
CA ALA A 33 -4.18 12.46 -10.96
C ALA A 33 -5.12 13.67 -10.82
N TYR A 34 -4.65 14.88 -11.13
CA TYR A 34 -5.43 16.11 -11.09
C TYR A 34 -6.51 16.15 -12.18
N ASP A 35 -6.23 15.63 -13.37
CA ASP A 35 -7.21 15.57 -14.46
C ASP A 35 -8.37 14.62 -14.10
N ILE A 36 -8.03 13.48 -13.51
CA ILE A 36 -8.99 12.46 -13.09
C ILE A 36 -9.93 13.00 -12.00
N ALA A 37 -9.43 13.87 -11.12
CA ALA A 37 -10.22 14.42 -10.00
C ALA A 37 -11.52 15.10 -10.45
N LYS A 38 -11.55 15.68 -11.66
CA LYS A 38 -12.77 16.27 -12.24
C LYS A 38 -13.86 15.23 -12.53
N TYR A 39 -13.46 14.02 -12.92
CA TYR A 39 -14.35 12.92 -13.27
C TYR A 39 -14.81 12.08 -12.08
N THR A 40 -14.08 12.13 -10.97
CA THR A 40 -14.43 11.42 -9.72
C THR A 40 -15.10 12.32 -8.69
N LYS A 41 -15.51 13.53 -9.07
CA LYS A 41 -16.18 14.48 -8.17
C LYS A 41 -17.58 13.95 -7.83
N GLY A 42 -17.90 13.91 -6.53
CA GLY A 42 -19.21 13.42 -6.05
C GLY A 42 -19.30 11.91 -5.84
N THR A 43 -18.39 11.12 -6.41
CA THR A 43 -18.35 9.64 -6.29
C THR A 43 -18.33 9.16 -4.84
N SER A 44 -17.84 9.96 -3.88
CA SER A 44 -17.85 9.62 -2.45
C SER A 44 -19.26 9.32 -1.91
N LYS A 45 -20.28 10.03 -2.42
CA LYS A 45 -21.67 9.84 -1.98
C LYS A 45 -22.25 8.53 -2.51
N GLU A 46 -21.97 8.22 -3.77
CA GLU A 46 -22.48 7.02 -4.46
C GLU A 46 -21.80 5.74 -3.96
N CYS A 47 -20.48 5.76 -3.81
CA CYS A 47 -19.69 4.60 -3.40
C CYS A 47 -19.56 4.45 -1.87
N ASN A 48 -20.15 5.36 -1.08
CA ASN A 48 -19.96 5.42 0.38
C ASN A 48 -18.47 5.34 0.81
N LEU A 49 -17.59 5.97 0.03
CA LEU A 49 -16.15 6.04 0.27
C LEU A 49 -15.76 7.45 0.70
N HIS A 50 -14.77 7.56 1.58
CA HIS A 50 -14.21 8.88 1.87
C HIS A 50 -13.57 9.47 0.60
N SER A 51 -13.77 10.77 0.33
CA SER A 51 -13.24 11.42 -0.88
C SER A 51 -11.73 11.27 -1.04
N GLN A 52 -10.99 11.32 0.07
CA GLN A 52 -9.54 11.12 0.08
C GLN A 52 -9.12 9.66 -0.22
N THR A 53 -9.99 8.66 0.00
CA THR A 53 -9.74 7.29 -0.45
C THR A 53 -9.82 7.21 -1.97
N ILE A 54 -10.82 7.85 -2.58
CA ILE A 54 -10.95 7.92 -4.04
C ILE A 54 -9.72 8.59 -4.64
N GLN A 55 -9.25 9.70 -4.06
CA GLN A 55 -8.01 10.35 -4.48
C GLN A 55 -6.78 9.44 -4.32
N ALA A 56 -6.68 8.69 -3.22
CA ALA A 56 -5.58 7.75 -3.05
C ALA A 56 -5.60 6.62 -4.10
N VAL A 57 -6.79 6.14 -4.49
CA VAL A 57 -6.96 5.16 -5.57
C VAL A 57 -6.50 5.72 -6.92
N THR A 58 -6.87 6.96 -7.25
CA THR A 58 -6.49 7.59 -8.53
C THR A 58 -4.99 7.87 -8.60
N GLU A 59 -4.40 8.36 -7.51
CA GLU A 59 -2.96 8.61 -7.38
C GLU A 59 -2.14 7.31 -7.49
N GLU A 60 -2.59 6.24 -6.81
CA GLU A 60 -1.95 4.93 -6.90
C GLU A 60 -1.98 4.41 -8.34
N LEU A 61 -3.12 4.50 -9.01
CA LEU A 61 -3.26 4.07 -10.40
C LEU A 61 -2.29 4.80 -11.32
N VAL A 62 -2.23 6.14 -11.23
CA VAL A 62 -1.31 6.95 -12.04
C VAL A 62 0.15 6.61 -11.72
N THR A 63 0.49 6.45 -10.45
CA THR A 63 1.84 6.11 -10.00
C THR A 63 2.28 4.75 -10.53
N ARG A 64 1.47 3.71 -10.36
CA ARG A 64 1.78 2.36 -10.85
C ARG A 64 1.82 2.29 -12.37
N ARG A 65 0.93 3.00 -13.06
CA ARG A 65 0.96 3.08 -14.52
C ARG A 65 2.29 3.64 -15.03
N LYS A 66 2.79 4.72 -14.41
CA LYS A 66 4.11 5.31 -14.73
C LYS A 66 5.26 4.36 -14.37
N GLN A 67 5.26 3.82 -13.14
CA GLN A 67 6.30 2.90 -12.65
C GLN A 67 6.48 1.70 -13.58
N PHE A 68 5.39 1.07 -14.01
CA PHE A 68 5.43 -0.12 -14.87
C PHE A 68 5.40 0.20 -16.36
N LYS A 69 5.42 1.49 -16.75
CA LYS A 69 5.39 1.96 -18.14
C LYS A 69 4.26 1.32 -18.97
N LYS A 70 3.04 1.26 -18.42
CA LYS A 70 1.88 0.64 -19.09
C LYS A 70 0.88 1.67 -19.59
N ALA A 71 0.18 1.35 -20.67
CA ALA A 71 -0.97 2.12 -21.14
C ALA A 71 -2.20 1.92 -20.24
N LYS A 72 -2.44 0.67 -19.81
CA LYS A 72 -3.56 0.24 -18.97
C LYS A 72 -3.08 -0.76 -17.92
N LEU A 73 -3.61 -0.67 -16.69
CA LEU A 73 -3.34 -1.65 -15.62
C LEU A 73 -4.37 -2.79 -15.66
N LYS A 74 -4.10 -3.87 -14.91
CA LYS A 74 -5.07 -4.96 -14.79
C LYS A 74 -6.32 -4.48 -14.04
N TRP A 75 -7.47 -5.03 -14.43
CA TRP A 75 -8.73 -4.87 -13.71
C TRP A 75 -8.66 -5.54 -12.34
N ARG A 76 -9.29 -4.93 -11.34
CA ARG A 76 -9.57 -5.60 -10.06
C ARG A 76 -10.87 -6.39 -10.18
N VAL A 77 -10.84 -7.66 -9.79
CA VAL A 77 -11.96 -8.59 -9.93
C VAL A 77 -12.68 -8.72 -8.60
N SER A 78 -13.96 -8.38 -8.60
CA SER A 78 -14.81 -8.34 -7.40
C SER A 78 -15.58 -9.64 -7.13
N ASN A 79 -15.72 -10.52 -8.13
CA ASN A 79 -16.50 -11.76 -7.98
C ASN A 79 -15.83 -12.73 -7.00
N LYS A 80 -16.49 -13.01 -5.86
CA LYS A 80 -16.00 -13.90 -4.81
C LYS A 80 -15.77 -15.35 -5.25
N LYS A 81 -16.53 -15.83 -6.25
CA LYS A 81 -16.41 -17.19 -6.78
C LYS A 81 -15.28 -17.34 -7.81
N SER A 82 -14.67 -16.24 -8.25
CA SER A 82 -13.61 -16.28 -9.25
C SER A 82 -12.27 -16.61 -8.59
N ALA A 83 -11.54 -17.57 -9.16
CA ALA A 83 -10.13 -17.81 -8.80
C ALA A 83 -9.22 -16.59 -9.05
N ARG A 84 -9.68 -15.61 -9.85
CA ARG A 84 -8.97 -14.36 -10.14
C ARG A 84 -9.40 -13.20 -9.25
N ARG A 85 -10.22 -13.45 -8.20
CA ARG A 85 -10.68 -12.42 -7.26
C ARG A 85 -9.50 -11.61 -6.74
N SER A 86 -9.62 -10.30 -6.78
CA SER A 86 -8.66 -9.41 -6.15
C SER A 86 -8.91 -9.33 -4.65
N LEU A 87 -7.84 -9.47 -3.86
CA LEU A 87 -7.90 -9.28 -2.42
C LEU A 87 -8.33 -7.85 -2.07
N GLY A 88 -9.03 -7.70 -0.95
CA GLY A 88 -9.45 -6.43 -0.40
C GLY A 88 -8.29 -5.47 -0.20
N TRP A 89 -8.48 -4.25 -0.68
CA TRP A 89 -7.51 -3.15 -0.54
C TRP A 89 -8.29 -1.85 -0.52
N ILE A 90 -8.13 -1.08 0.56
CA ILE A 90 -8.81 0.20 0.76
C ILE A 90 -7.77 1.22 1.21
N PRO A 91 -7.20 2.01 0.29
CA PRO A 91 -6.22 3.03 0.64
C PRO A 91 -6.89 4.25 1.29
N PHE A 92 -6.15 4.94 2.14
CA PHE A 92 -6.61 6.17 2.76
C PHE A 92 -5.45 7.12 3.04
N LYS A 93 -5.77 8.41 3.05
CA LYS A 93 -4.87 9.48 3.53
C LYS A 93 -5.23 9.84 4.97
N LYS A 94 -4.33 10.54 5.67
CA LYS A 94 -4.49 10.96 7.08
C LYS A 94 -5.90 11.44 7.42
N VAL A 95 -6.45 12.34 6.61
CA VAL A 95 -7.75 12.99 6.86
C VAL A 95 -8.94 12.01 6.86
N ALA A 96 -8.82 10.88 6.17
CA ALA A 96 -9.89 9.89 6.08
C ALA A 96 -10.00 8.99 7.31
N ILE A 97 -9.02 9.02 8.21
CA ILE A 97 -8.99 8.20 9.41
C ILE A 97 -8.86 9.04 10.67
N LYS A 98 -9.44 8.55 11.76
CA LYS A 98 -9.07 8.93 13.12
C LYS A 98 -8.44 7.72 13.79
N TYR A 99 -7.50 7.94 14.68
CA TYR A 99 -6.87 6.86 15.43
C TYR A 99 -6.54 7.36 16.83
N ALA A 100 -6.80 6.53 17.82
CA ALA A 100 -6.45 6.73 19.22
C ALA A 100 -6.62 5.38 19.93
N ASP A 101 -5.98 5.19 21.09
CA ASP A 101 -6.33 4.14 22.07
C ASP A 101 -6.67 2.77 21.49
N GLY A 102 -5.80 2.25 20.61
CA GLY A 102 -5.95 0.95 19.98
C GLY A 102 -7.14 0.82 19.03
N TYR A 103 -7.58 1.91 18.39
CA TYR A 103 -8.55 1.84 17.29
C TYR A 103 -8.14 2.70 16.09
N VAL A 104 -8.68 2.32 14.94
CA VAL A 104 -8.73 3.16 13.73
C VAL A 104 -10.18 3.32 13.34
N GLN A 105 -10.62 4.56 13.15
CA GLN A 105 -11.93 4.91 12.65
C GLN A 105 -11.82 5.37 11.20
N TYR A 106 -12.62 4.76 10.33
CA TYR A 106 -12.79 5.16 8.94
C TYR A 106 -14.26 5.54 8.70
N GLY A 107 -14.50 6.79 8.30
CA GLY A 107 -15.86 7.33 8.24
C GLY A 107 -16.55 7.25 9.61
N LYS A 108 -17.70 6.58 9.68
CA LYS A 108 -18.48 6.39 10.93
C LYS A 108 -18.16 5.08 11.65
N HIS A 109 -17.18 4.32 11.18
CA HIS A 109 -16.93 2.97 11.66
C HIS A 109 -15.59 2.88 12.38
N GLN A 110 -15.64 2.36 13.60
CA GLN A 110 -14.47 2.16 14.44
C GLN A 110 -14.03 0.69 14.39
N PHE A 111 -12.75 0.48 14.14
CA PHE A 111 -12.09 -0.82 14.11
C PHE A 111 -11.13 -0.90 15.30
N LYS A 112 -11.41 -1.78 16.25
CA LYS A 112 -10.51 -2.05 17.37
C LYS A 112 -9.32 -2.88 16.90
N LEU A 113 -8.15 -2.54 17.41
CA LEU A 113 -6.87 -3.14 17.09
C LEU A 113 -6.24 -3.68 18.36
N TRP A 114 -5.45 -4.74 18.20
CA TRP A 114 -4.51 -5.12 19.22
C TRP A 114 -3.28 -4.21 19.11
N ASP A 115 -3.20 -3.21 19.98
CA ASP A 115 -2.17 -2.18 19.93
C ASP A 115 -0.89 -2.56 20.69
N SER A 116 -0.14 -3.53 20.16
CA SER A 116 1.15 -3.94 20.75
C SER A 116 2.22 -2.85 20.70
N TYR A 117 2.07 -1.85 19.81
CA TYR A 117 3.13 -0.86 19.54
C TYR A 117 2.87 0.49 20.19
N GLY A 118 1.64 0.74 20.67
CA GLY A 118 1.23 2.03 21.21
C GLY A 118 1.06 3.05 20.09
N LEU A 119 0.01 2.89 19.27
CA LEU A 119 -0.27 3.68 18.07
C LEU A 119 -0.33 5.19 18.37
N SER A 120 -0.73 5.57 19.58
CA SER A 120 -0.73 6.96 20.06
C SER A 120 0.65 7.63 20.05
N LYS A 121 1.75 6.85 20.07
CA LYS A 121 3.13 7.34 20.03
C LYS A 121 3.57 7.78 18.63
N TYR A 122 2.78 7.50 17.59
CA TYR A 122 3.18 7.70 16.20
C TYR A 122 2.28 8.70 15.47
N ASN A 123 2.88 9.48 14.58
CA ASN A 123 2.15 10.35 13.66
C ASN A 123 1.84 9.61 12.36
N VAL A 124 0.60 9.15 12.20
CA VAL A 124 0.14 8.44 11.00
C VAL A 124 -0.07 9.42 9.84
N LYS A 125 0.43 9.05 8.66
CA LYS A 125 0.32 9.84 7.41
C LYS A 125 -0.66 9.25 6.42
N THR A 126 -0.49 7.98 6.07
CA THR A 126 -1.32 7.29 5.10
C THR A 126 -1.44 5.83 5.52
N GLY A 127 -2.26 5.07 4.82
CA GLY A 127 -2.35 3.65 5.08
C GLY A 127 -3.34 2.97 4.17
N SER A 128 -3.58 1.70 4.46
CA SER A 128 -4.63 0.94 3.79
C SER A 128 -5.16 -0.18 4.68
N PHE A 129 -6.43 -0.52 4.51
CA PHE A 129 -6.92 -1.82 4.93
C PHE A 129 -6.60 -2.83 3.85
N VAL A 130 -6.08 -3.99 4.24
CA VAL A 130 -5.69 -5.08 3.33
C VAL A 130 -6.28 -6.39 3.80
N GLU A 131 -6.75 -7.19 2.86
CA GLU A 131 -7.26 -8.54 3.08
C GLU A 131 -6.19 -9.57 2.69
N ASP A 132 -6.00 -10.61 3.49
CA ASP A 132 -5.20 -11.77 3.09
C ASP A 132 -6.03 -12.83 2.34
N SER A 133 -5.37 -13.89 1.84
CA SER A 133 -6.05 -14.97 1.12
C SER A 133 -7.01 -15.80 1.99
N ARG A 134 -6.97 -15.64 3.31
CA ARG A 134 -7.84 -16.31 4.29
C ARG A 134 -9.04 -15.44 4.67
N GLY A 135 -9.16 -14.24 4.10
CA GLY A 135 -10.23 -13.28 4.42
C GLY A 135 -10.01 -12.50 5.70
N ARG A 136 -8.79 -12.51 6.27
CA ARG A 136 -8.46 -11.70 7.45
C ARG A 136 -8.06 -10.31 7.01
N TRP A 137 -8.47 -9.33 7.79
CA TRP A 137 -8.23 -7.92 7.52
C TRP A 137 -7.16 -7.36 8.44
N TYR A 138 -6.26 -6.57 7.86
CA TYR A 138 -5.22 -5.83 8.57
C TYR A 138 -5.30 -4.36 8.18
N VAL A 139 -4.86 -3.49 9.08
CA VAL A 139 -4.62 -2.09 8.77
C VAL A 139 -3.11 -1.84 8.74
N CYS A 140 -2.61 -1.41 7.59
CA CYS A 140 -1.23 -1.02 7.40
C CYS A 140 -1.15 0.51 7.52
N LEU A 141 -0.39 1.00 8.50
CA LEU A 141 -0.26 2.43 8.78
C LEU A 141 1.17 2.88 8.47
N VAL A 142 1.28 3.93 7.66
CA VAL A 142 2.55 4.63 7.41
C VAL A 142 2.67 5.73 8.44
N VAL A 143 3.75 5.68 9.23
CA VAL A 143 4.04 6.62 10.31
C VAL A 143 5.29 7.42 10.00
N GLU A 144 5.40 8.62 10.56
CA GLU A 144 6.67 9.33 10.56
C GLU A 144 7.72 8.55 11.36
N ALA A 145 8.84 8.26 10.71
CA ALA A 145 10.03 7.75 11.39
C ALA A 145 10.83 8.93 11.96
N PRO A 146 11.49 8.76 13.12
CA PRO A 146 12.43 9.75 13.62
C PRO A 146 13.50 10.03 12.56
N LYS A 147 13.86 11.30 12.38
CA LYS A 147 14.96 11.67 11.50
C LYS A 147 16.24 11.06 12.07
N ILE A 148 16.83 10.13 11.33
CA ILE A 148 18.17 9.65 11.61
C ILE A 148 19.13 10.76 11.19
N GLU A 149 19.91 11.27 12.14
CA GLU A 149 20.95 12.25 11.83
C GLU A 149 21.95 11.62 10.85
N LYS A 150 22.32 12.38 9.82
CA LYS A 150 23.32 11.92 8.88
C LYS A 150 24.65 11.81 9.63
N THR A 151 25.31 10.67 9.50
CA THR A 151 26.64 10.46 10.06
C THR A 151 27.62 11.46 9.44
N THR A 152 28.48 12.07 10.26
CA THR A 152 29.58 12.94 9.81
C THR A 152 30.78 12.15 9.28
N SER A 153 30.68 10.81 9.24
CA SER A 153 31.74 9.94 8.73
C SER A 153 32.05 10.25 7.26
N THR A 154 33.32 10.46 6.96
CA THR A 154 33.88 10.61 5.61
C THR A 154 34.36 9.29 5.02
N THR A 155 34.38 8.22 5.83
CA THR A 155 34.87 6.91 5.41
C THR A 155 33.84 6.21 4.52
N ALA A 156 34.26 5.86 3.30
CA ALA A 156 33.47 5.03 2.40
C ALA A 156 33.82 3.55 2.61
N ILE A 157 32.81 2.72 2.87
CA ILE A 157 32.96 1.26 2.98
C ILE A 157 32.17 0.62 1.84
N GLY A 158 32.85 -0.17 1.01
CA GLY A 158 32.21 -1.00 0.01
C GLY A 158 31.56 -2.21 0.68
N ILE A 159 30.32 -2.53 0.32
CA ILE A 159 29.57 -3.67 0.85
C ILE A 159 29.32 -4.63 -0.30
N ASP A 160 29.90 -5.82 -0.23
CA ASP A 160 29.67 -6.94 -1.16
C ASP A 160 28.74 -7.97 -0.52
N LEU A 161 27.62 -8.28 -1.17
CA LEU A 161 26.62 -9.20 -0.64
C LEU A 161 26.88 -10.62 -1.12
N GLY A 162 26.89 -11.59 -0.20
CA GLY A 162 27.26 -12.97 -0.51
C GLY A 162 26.33 -14.02 0.11
N LEU A 163 26.48 -15.26 -0.37
CA LEU A 163 25.77 -16.43 0.16
C LEU A 163 26.49 -17.11 1.33
N LYS A 164 27.83 -17.04 1.35
CA LYS A 164 28.67 -17.61 2.42
C LYS A 164 28.69 -16.69 3.64
N ASP A 165 29.05 -15.44 3.40
CA ASP A 165 28.93 -14.31 4.31
C ASP A 165 27.86 -13.39 3.73
N LEU A 166 26.88 -12.98 4.56
CA LEU A 166 25.75 -12.13 4.15
C LEU A 166 26.25 -10.83 3.50
N ALA A 167 27.27 -10.24 4.11
CA ALA A 167 27.95 -9.08 3.59
C ALA A 167 29.44 -9.11 3.98
N THR A 168 30.31 -8.75 3.05
CA THR A 168 31.73 -8.46 3.31
C THR A 168 31.98 -6.99 3.03
N CYS A 169 32.56 -6.31 3.99
CA CYS A 169 32.91 -4.91 3.91
C CYS A 169 34.37 -4.76 3.46
N SER A 170 34.69 -3.68 2.75
CA SER A 170 36.05 -3.40 2.24
C SER A 170 37.09 -3.15 3.33
N ASP A 171 36.66 -2.90 4.57
CA ASP A 171 37.49 -2.80 5.77
C ASP A 171 37.82 -4.18 6.40
N GLY A 172 37.37 -5.27 5.78
CA GLY A 172 37.57 -6.64 6.23
C GLY A 172 36.48 -7.17 7.17
N VAL A 173 35.50 -6.35 7.56
CA VAL A 173 34.36 -6.83 8.38
C VAL A 173 33.52 -7.80 7.56
N LYS A 174 33.15 -8.93 8.18
CA LYS A 174 32.29 -9.95 7.56
C LYS A 174 31.07 -10.22 8.43
N LEU A 175 29.89 -9.96 7.87
CA LEU A 175 28.61 -10.30 8.48
C LEU A 175 28.25 -11.72 8.05
N LYS A 176 28.27 -12.67 8.99
CA LYS A 176 27.94 -14.07 8.69
C LYS A 176 26.48 -14.21 8.26
N ALA A 177 26.24 -15.06 7.25
CA ALA A 177 24.89 -15.44 6.89
C ALA A 177 24.23 -16.17 8.08
N PRO A 178 23.05 -15.73 8.56
CA PRO A 178 22.43 -16.30 9.76
C PRO A 178 21.96 -17.74 9.56
N LYS A 179 21.91 -18.24 8.31
CA LYS A 179 21.53 -19.63 7.94
C LYS A 179 20.28 -20.12 8.69
N ILE A 180 19.30 -19.22 8.89
CA ILE A 180 18.11 -19.43 9.72
C ILE A 180 17.40 -20.73 9.31
N TYR A 181 17.22 -20.95 8.01
CA TYR A 181 16.63 -22.19 7.49
C TYR A 181 17.32 -23.45 8.03
N ARG A 182 18.65 -23.56 7.95
CA ARG A 182 19.41 -24.73 8.45
C ARG A 182 19.26 -24.93 9.96
N GLN A 183 19.08 -23.86 10.72
CA GLN A 183 18.86 -23.96 12.18
C GLN A 183 17.51 -24.60 12.51
N TYR A 184 16.50 -24.35 11.67
CA TYR A 184 15.14 -24.87 11.87
C TYR A 184 14.83 -26.10 11.00
N GLU A 185 15.70 -26.47 10.06
CA GLU A 185 15.52 -27.60 9.15
C GLU A 185 15.16 -28.89 9.89
N GLN A 186 15.93 -29.27 10.92
CA GLN A 186 15.64 -30.44 11.75
C GLN A 186 14.30 -30.36 12.51
N LYS A 187 13.80 -29.15 12.80
CA LYS A 187 12.51 -28.94 13.47
C LYS A 187 11.34 -28.91 12.49
N LEU A 188 11.60 -28.69 11.20
CA LEU A 188 10.60 -28.54 10.15
C LEU A 188 10.40 -29.83 9.34
N GLY A 189 11.34 -30.78 9.41
CA GLY A 189 11.25 -32.10 8.78
C GLY A 189 12.24 -32.26 7.64
#